data_AF-A0A6H1ZUB6-F1
#
_entry.id   AF-A0A6H1ZUB6-F1
#
_cell.length_a   1.000
_cell.length_b   1.000
_cell.length_c   1.000
_cell.angle_alpha   90.00
_cell.angle_beta   90.00
_cell.angle_gamma   90.00
#
_symmetry.space_group_name_H-M   'P 1'
#
loop_
_entity.id
_entity.type
_entity.pdbx_description
1 polymer ?
#
loop_
_entity_poly.entity_id
_entity_poly.type
_entity_poly.pdbx_seq_one_letter_code
_entity_poly.pdbx_strand_id
1 'polypeptide(L)' 'MAILDRICIDDLQQKVNLLPWQEAGLQYTASGYGRKIPTPRMVRLPGETRWRRVYCCIFSNAGTCYVVKGKDWIVVY' A
#
# COMPACT_ATOMS: atom_id res chain seq x y z
N MET A 1 6.94 -22.07 -15.04
CA MET A 1 6.66 -21.99 -13.59
C MET A 1 6.76 -20.53 -13.18
N ALA A 2 5.63 -19.84 -13.03
CA ALA A 2 5.65 -18.51 -12.42
C ALA A 2 5.63 -18.73 -10.90
N ILE A 3 6.76 -18.51 -10.23
CA ILE A 3 6.74 -18.39 -8.79
C ILE A 3 5.96 -17.10 -8.51
N LEU A 4 4.75 -17.24 -7.99
CA LEU A 4 4.04 -16.15 -7.32
C LEU A 4 4.85 -15.87 -6.05
N ASP A 5 5.93 -15.10 -6.18
CA ASP A 5 6.70 -14.61 -5.04
C ASP A 5 5.75 -13.75 -4.21
N ARG A 6 5.22 -14.33 -3.13
CA ARG A 6 4.57 -13.56 -2.07
C ARG A 6 5.66 -12.71 -1.44
N ILE A 7 5.66 -11.42 -1.76
CA ILE A 7 6.53 -10.45 -1.10
C ILE A 7 5.84 -10.06 0.20
N CYS A 8 6.31 -10.60 1.32
CA CYS A 8 5.93 -10.13 2.65
C CYS A 8 6.51 -8.73 2.89
N ILE A 9 5.74 -7.85 3.52
CA ILE A 9 6.13 -6.47 3.81
C ILE A 9 7.33 -6.41 4.77
N ASP A 10 7.45 -7.40 5.65
CA ASP A 10 8.49 -7.46 6.68
C ASP A 10 9.90 -7.60 6.09
N ASP A 11 10.02 -8.21 4.91
CA ASP A 11 11.28 -8.35 4.19
C ASP A 11 11.63 -7.12 3.34
N LEU A 12 10.73 -6.14 3.26
CA LEU A 12 10.93 -4.92 2.51
C LEU A 12 11.48 -3.80 3.39
N GLN A 13 12.26 -2.91 2.77
CA GLN A 13 12.53 -1.62 3.40
C GLN A 13 11.22 -0.83 3.49
N GLN A 14 10.84 -0.46 4.70
CA GLN A 14 9.59 0.24 5.00
C GLN A 14 9.88 1.60 5.62
N LYS A 15 8.99 2.56 5.38
CA LYS A 15 8.96 3.80 6.16
C LYS A 15 7.53 4.31 6.30
N VAL A 16 7.32 5.14 7.31
CA VAL A 16 6.08 5.89 7.50
C VAL A 16 6.28 7.30 6.94
N ASN A 17 5.33 7.76 6.13
CA ASN A 17 5.30 9.10 5.57
C ASN A 17 3.84 9.57 5.47
N LEU A 18 3.38 10.25 6.50
CA LEU A 18 2.01 10.75 6.58
C LEU A 18 1.75 11.78 5.47
N LEU A 19 0.51 11.83 5.00
CA LEU A 19 0.01 12.92 4.16
C LEU A 19 -0.52 14.03 5.07
N PRO A 20 -0.56 15.31 4.64
CA PRO A 20 -0.97 16.42 5.51
C PRO A 20 -2.33 16.22 6.19
N TRP A 21 -3.29 15.62 5.48
CA TRP A 21 -4.61 15.30 6.05
C TRP A 21 -4.57 14.12 7.03
N GLN A 22 -3.62 13.19 6.89
CA GLN A 22 -3.39 12.11 7.86
C GLN A 22 -2.79 12.66 9.16
N GLU A 23 -1.84 13.62 9.05
CA GLU A 23 -1.29 14.32 10.21
C GLU A 23 -2.38 15.10 10.96
N ALA A 24 -3.35 15.66 10.22
CA ALA A 24 -4.54 16.30 10.78
C ALA A 24 -5.61 15.33 11.31
N GLY A 25 -5.39 14.01 11.27
CA GLY A 25 -6.33 13.00 11.77
C GLY A 25 -7.60 12.82 10.92
N LEU A 26 -7.59 13.29 9.66
CA LEU A 26 -8.74 13.19 8.76
C LEU A 26 -8.81 11.83 8.06
N GLN A 27 -10.00 11.45 7.60
CA GLN A 27 -10.22 10.23 6.81
C GLN A 27 -10.23 10.54 5.31
N TYR A 28 -9.68 9.62 4.50
CA TYR A 28 -9.64 9.77 3.04
C TYR A 28 -11.02 9.66 2.38
N THR A 29 -11.88 8.80 2.91
CA THR A 29 -13.26 8.61 2.43
C THR A 29 -14.21 8.68 3.61
N ALA A 30 -15.45 9.12 3.37
CA ALA A 30 -16.46 9.21 4.42
C ALA A 30 -16.87 7.85 5.00
N SER A 31 -16.74 6.77 4.22
CA SER A 31 -17.20 5.43 4.59
C SER A 31 -16.08 4.47 5.01
N GLY A 32 -14.82 4.83 4.75
CA GLY A 32 -13.68 3.92 4.90
C GLY A 32 -13.51 2.91 3.75
N TYR A 33 -14.41 2.89 2.75
CA TYR A 33 -14.33 1.98 1.60
C TYR A 33 -13.76 2.65 0.36
N GLY A 34 -13.04 1.88 -0.46
CA GLY A 34 -12.45 2.41 -1.68
C GLY A 34 -11.35 1.50 -2.24
N ARG A 35 -11.07 1.66 -3.53
CA ARG A 35 -10.09 0.82 -4.24
C ARG A 35 -8.64 1.24 -4.08
N LYS A 36 -8.39 2.50 -3.71
CA LYS A 36 -7.04 3.10 -3.67
C LYS A 36 -6.90 4.06 -2.49
N ILE A 37 -7.18 3.57 -1.28
CA ILE A 37 -7.07 4.37 -0.07
C ILE A 37 -5.57 4.49 0.29
N PRO A 38 -4.98 5.71 0.26
CA PRO A 38 -3.59 5.89 0.64
C PRO A 38 -3.37 5.62 2.13
N THR A 39 -2.45 4.71 2.43
CA THR A 39 -1.98 4.47 3.80
C THR A 39 -0.76 5.35 4.10
N PRO A 40 -0.37 5.54 5.38
CA PRO A 40 0.86 6.26 5.72
C PRO A 40 2.13 5.42 5.44
N ARG A 41 1.99 4.13 5.10
CA ARG A 41 3.13 3.23 4.85
C ARG A 41 3.66 3.40 3.43
N MET A 42 4.98 3.38 3.31
CA MET A 42 5.70 3.29 2.05
C MET A 42 6.69 2.14 2.10
N VAL A 43 6.89 1.48 0.97
CA VAL A 43 7.86 0.38 0.82
C VAL A 43 8.74 0.60 -0.39
N ARG A 44 9.94 0.02 -0.37
CA ARG A 44 10.76 -0.20 -1.58
C ARG A 44 10.65 -1.66 -1.97
N LEU A 45 10.36 -1.91 -3.23
CA LEU A 45 10.40 -3.26 -3.78
C LEU A 45 11.86 -3.73 -3.91
N PRO A 46 12.12 -5.05 -3.89
CA PRO A 46 13.47 -5.59 -4.04
C PRO A 46 14.13 -5.09 -5.32
N GLY A 47 15.37 -4.64 -5.22
CA GLY A 47 16.12 -4.08 -6.36
C GLY A 47 15.68 -2.69 -6.83
N GLU A 48 14.71 -2.03 -6.17
CA GLU A 48 14.28 -0.67 -6.53
C GLU A 48 14.80 0.39 -5.56
N THR A 49 15.12 1.58 -6.08
CA THR A 49 15.43 2.80 -5.29
C THR A 49 14.21 3.63 -4.95
N ARG A 50 13.09 3.39 -5.64
CA ARG A 50 11.87 4.18 -5.53
C ARG A 50 11.02 3.74 -4.34
N TRP A 51 10.70 4.69 -3.47
CA TRP A 51 9.65 4.53 -2.47
C TRP A 51 8.27 4.57 -3.12
N ARG A 52 7.45 3.56 -2.84
CA ARG A 52 6.07 3.46 -3.29
C ARG A 52 5.13 3.50 -2.10
N ARG A 53 4.04 4.27 -2.21
CA ARG A 53 3.01 4.29 -1.18
C ARG A 53 2.20 3.01 -1.25
N VAL A 54 1.94 2.43 -0.08
CA VAL A 54 1.02 1.31 0.07
C VAL A 54 -0.40 1.87 0.07
N TYR A 55 -1.24 1.32 -0.79
CA TYR A 55 -2.66 1.60 -0.86
C TYR A 55 -3.43 0.42 -0.29
N CYS A 56 -4.61 0.69 0.26
CA CYS A 56 -5.56 -0.34 0.65
C CYS A 56 -6.77 -0.29 -0.27
N CYS A 57 -7.16 -1.45 -0.79
CA CYS A 57 -8.45 -1.69 -1.41
C CYS A 57 -9.35 -2.35 -0.36
N ILE A 58 -10.40 -1.65 0.08
CA ILE A 58 -11.33 -2.16 1.09
C ILE A 58 -12.69 -2.37 0.43
N PHE A 59 -13.19 -3.59 0.53
CA PHE A 59 -14.52 -3.99 0.09
C PHE A 59 -15.17 -4.84 1.18
N SER A 60 -16.26 -4.34 1.77
CA SER A 60 -16.88 -4.96 2.97
C SER A 60 -15.83 -5.13 4.08
N ASN A 61 -15.86 -6.22 4.84
CA ASN A 61 -14.91 -6.50 5.91
C ASN A 61 -13.51 -6.94 5.43
N ALA A 62 -13.23 -6.96 4.13
CA ALA A 62 -11.94 -7.38 3.58
C ALA A 62 -11.13 -6.18 3.07
N GLY A 63 -9.84 -6.15 3.46
CA GLY A 63 -8.87 -5.15 3.01
C GLY A 63 -7.63 -5.82 2.40
N THR A 64 -7.20 -5.31 1.24
CA THR A 64 -5.99 -5.78 0.57
C THR A 64 -5.02 -4.62 0.38
N CYS A 65 -3.81 -4.76 0.93
CA CYS A 65 -2.73 -3.81 0.76
C CYS A 65 -1.93 -4.10 -0.51
N TYR A 66 -1.58 -3.04 -1.26
CA TYR A 66 -0.83 -3.18 -2.50
C TYR A 66 -0.03 -1.93 -2.85
N VAL A 67 0.97 -2.06 -3.71
CA VAL A 67 1.66 -0.95 -4.37
C VAL A 67 1.40 -0.99 -5.87
N VAL A 68 1.42 0.18 -6.51
CA VAL A 68 1.28 0.28 -7.96
C VAL A 68 2.68 0.29 -8.61
N LYS A 69 2.92 -0.63 -9.55
CA LYS A 69 4.11 -0.66 -10.41
C LYS A 69 3.68 -0.66 -11.87
N GLY A 70 3.82 0.49 -12.54
CA GLY A 70 3.27 0.65 -13.88
C GLY A 70 1.74 0.58 -13.85
N LYS A 71 1.18 -0.41 -14.54
CA LYS A 71 -0.27 -0.71 -14.53
C LYS A 71 -0.64 -1.82 -13.54
N ASP A 72 0.36 -2.48 -12.95
CA ASP A 72 0.17 -3.65 -12.11
C ASP A 72 -0.01 -3.29 -10.64
N TRP A 73 -0.80 -4.10 -9.96
CA TRP A 73 -0.99 -4.06 -8.51
C TRP A 73 -0.19 -5.20 -7.90
N ILE A 74 0.85 -4.84 -7.15
CA ILE A 74 1.66 -5.82 -6.42
C ILE A 74 1.10 -5.85 -5.00
N VAL A 75 0.42 -6.94 -4.67
CA VAL A 75 -0.11 -7.16 -3.32
C VAL A 75 1.05 -7.30 -2.34
N VAL A 76 0.94 -6.60 -1.22
CA VAL A 76 1.92 -6.65 -0.13
C VAL A 76 1.19 -7.12 1.13
N TYR A 77 1.66 -8.22 1.71
CA TYR A 77 1.10 -8.82 2.93
C TYR A 77 1.91 -8.40 4.15
#